data_AF-R6YRY6-F1
#
_entry.id   AF-R6YRY6-F1
#
_cell.length_a   1.000
_cell.length_b   1.000
_cell.length_c   1.000
_cell.angle_alpha   90.00
_cell.angle_beta   90.00
_cell.angle_gamma   90.00
#
_symmetry.space_group_name_H-M   'P 1'
#
loop_
_entity.id
_entity.type
_entity.pdbx_description
1 polymer ?
#
loop_
_entity_poly.entity_id
_entity_poly.type
_entity_poly.pdbx_seq_one_letter_code
_entity_poly.pdbx_strand_id
1 'polypeptide(L)'
;MKRIIITLIALSLIVFCPVTTSNAAVIRQHSIEYLTDGSYYETTITTNDFHSYSLIRTASLTRSANKTTTYTSSSGAKLWFVTVTGNFSYVKGKSSKCTSSSVSATAYSASWKITNKSSSKSGNTAIATATGTEYLQGKPIISRTKKVSLTCDVNGNLS
;
A
#
# COMPACT_ATOMS: atom_id res chain seq x y z
N MET A 1 1.83 -60.05 -3.14
CA MET A 1 2.61 -59.11 -2.30
C MET A 1 3.38 -58.05 -3.10
N LYS A 2 3.98 -58.35 -4.26
CA LYS A 2 4.71 -57.34 -5.08
C LYS A 2 3.83 -56.24 -5.70
N ARG A 3 2.55 -56.51 -6.02
CA ARG A 3 1.62 -55.51 -6.63
C ARG A 3 1.04 -54.50 -5.63
N ILE A 4 0.99 -54.84 -4.34
CA ILE A 4 0.50 -53.95 -3.26
C ILE A 4 1.60 -52.95 -2.83
N ILE A 5 2.87 -53.37 -2.92
CA ILE A 5 4.01 -52.51 -2.58
C ILE A 5 4.20 -51.40 -3.63
N ILE A 6 3.96 -51.69 -4.92
CA ILE A 6 4.07 -50.71 -6.01
C ILE A 6 2.95 -49.64 -5.93
N THR A 7 1.77 -49.99 -5.41
CA THR A 7 0.65 -49.05 -5.24
C THR A 7 0.84 -48.14 -4.02
N LEU A 8 1.49 -48.60 -2.94
CA LEU A 8 1.82 -47.75 -1.79
C LEU A 8 2.94 -46.73 -2.09
N ILE A 9 3.91 -47.07 -2.95
CA ILE A 9 5.02 -46.18 -3.31
C ILE A 9 4.56 -45.08 -4.30
N ALA A 10 3.54 -45.35 -5.12
CA ALA A 10 2.94 -44.36 -6.01
C ALA A 10 2.08 -43.31 -5.27
N LEU A 11 1.53 -43.67 -4.10
CA LEU A 11 0.68 -42.77 -3.30
C LEU A 11 1.49 -41.82 -2.40
N SER A 12 2.76 -42.14 -2.11
CA SER A 12 3.63 -41.29 -1.28
C SER A 12 4.30 -40.12 -2.03
N LEU A 13 4.11 -40.01 -3.35
CA LEU A 13 4.75 -38.98 -4.19
C LEU A 13 3.89 -37.73 -4.45
N ILE A 14 2.68 -37.65 -3.89
CA ILE A 14 1.74 -36.53 -4.14
C ILE A 14 1.79 -35.45 -3.05
N VAL A 15 2.49 -35.66 -1.93
CA VAL A 15 2.47 -34.70 -0.81
C VAL A 15 3.85 -34.05 -0.68
N PHE A 16 3.85 -32.72 -0.74
CA PHE A 16 5.00 -31.77 -0.69
C PHE A 16 5.45 -31.17 -2.01
N CYS A 17 4.50 -30.59 -2.76
CA CYS A 17 4.82 -29.35 -3.48
C CYS A 17 4.72 -28.19 -2.46
N PRO A 18 5.80 -27.46 -2.14
CA PRO A 18 5.66 -26.21 -1.41
C PRO A 18 4.86 -25.25 -2.30
N VAL A 19 3.62 -24.99 -1.91
CA VAL A 19 2.80 -23.94 -2.53
C VAL A 19 3.48 -22.62 -2.21
N THR A 20 4.34 -22.14 -3.09
CA THR A 20 4.83 -20.77 -3.03
C THR A 20 3.68 -19.87 -3.47
N THR A 21 2.90 -19.39 -2.51
CA THR A 21 1.93 -18.32 -2.78
C THR A 21 2.73 -17.08 -3.12
N SER A 22 2.80 -16.72 -4.40
CA SER A 22 3.27 -15.41 -4.81
C SER A 22 2.22 -14.40 -4.39
N ASN A 23 2.49 -13.64 -3.33
CA ASN A 23 1.60 -12.58 -2.85
C ASN A 23 1.68 -11.40 -3.83
N ALA A 24 0.90 -11.45 -4.91
CA ALA A 24 0.81 -10.35 -5.86
C ALA A 24 0.09 -9.16 -5.19
N ALA A 25 0.68 -7.97 -5.33
CA ALA A 25 0.08 -6.75 -4.86
C ALA A 25 -1.11 -6.38 -5.76
N VAL A 26 -2.31 -6.26 -5.20
CA VAL A 26 -3.56 -5.99 -5.95
C VAL A 26 -3.91 -4.51 -5.82
N ILE A 27 -4.11 -3.84 -6.96
CA ILE A 27 -4.61 -2.46 -7.00
C ILE A 27 -6.11 -2.48 -6.71
N ARG A 28 -6.53 -1.77 -5.64
CA ARG A 28 -7.92 -1.65 -5.20
C ARG A 28 -8.61 -0.40 -5.68
N GLN A 29 -7.86 0.69 -5.76
CA GLN A 29 -8.39 1.99 -6.14
C GLN A 29 -7.32 2.76 -6.91
N HIS A 30 -7.76 3.55 -7.87
CA HIS A 30 -6.93 4.44 -8.66
C HIS A 30 -7.69 5.75 -8.91
N SER A 31 -7.02 6.89 -8.78
CA SER A 31 -7.60 8.21 -9.04
C SER A 31 -6.54 9.21 -9.45
N ILE A 32 -6.91 10.15 -10.33
CA ILE A 32 -6.04 11.22 -10.81
C ILE A 32 -6.64 12.59 -10.46
N GLU A 33 -5.82 13.46 -9.89
CA GLU A 33 -6.14 14.85 -9.56
C GLU A 33 -5.28 15.79 -10.41
N TYR A 34 -5.87 16.47 -11.40
CA TYR A 34 -5.17 17.41 -12.27
C TYR A 34 -5.03 18.79 -11.64
N LEU A 35 -3.87 19.43 -11.84
CA LEU A 35 -3.57 20.79 -11.42
C LEU A 35 -3.69 21.76 -12.60
N THR A 36 -3.75 23.05 -12.31
CA THR A 36 -3.93 24.12 -13.31
C THR A 36 -2.76 24.26 -14.28
N ASP A 37 -1.57 23.84 -13.88
CA ASP A 37 -0.35 23.82 -14.71
C ASP A 37 -0.25 22.57 -15.60
N GLY A 38 -1.29 21.71 -15.59
CA GLY A 38 -1.35 20.46 -16.34
C GLY A 38 -0.62 19.29 -15.68
N SER A 39 0.14 19.52 -14.60
CA SER A 39 0.69 18.44 -13.78
C SER A 39 -0.43 17.77 -12.98
N TYR A 40 -0.18 16.58 -12.42
CA TYR A 40 -1.23 15.84 -11.71
C TYR A 40 -0.69 14.94 -10.60
N TYR A 41 -1.58 14.57 -9.68
CA TYR A 41 -1.35 13.55 -8.67
C TYR A 41 -2.09 12.27 -9.03
N GLU A 42 -1.34 11.18 -9.23
CA GLU A 42 -1.88 9.84 -9.42
C GLU A 42 -1.85 9.11 -8.08
N THR A 43 -3.02 8.68 -7.58
CA THR A 43 -3.15 7.96 -6.31
C THR A 43 -3.62 6.54 -6.51
N THR A 44 -2.95 5.58 -5.88
CA THR A 44 -3.31 4.17 -5.91
C THR A 44 -3.37 3.59 -4.50
N ILE A 45 -4.35 2.72 -4.24
CA ILE A 45 -4.39 1.88 -3.05
C ILE A 45 -4.04 0.46 -3.46
N THR A 46 -3.02 -0.13 -2.83
CA THR A 46 -2.53 -1.47 -3.13
C THR A 46 -2.56 -2.33 -1.88
N THR A 47 -3.01 -3.57 -2.01
CA THR A 47 -3.11 -4.54 -0.91
C THR A 47 -2.40 -5.84 -1.29
N ASN A 48 -1.72 -6.45 -0.31
CA ASN A 48 -1.25 -7.83 -0.43
C ASN A 48 -2.34 -8.68 0.22
N ASP A 49 -3.30 -9.15 -0.56
CA ASP A 49 -4.51 -9.76 -0.01
C ASP A 49 -4.22 -11.07 0.72
N PHE A 50 -4.21 -11.02 2.05
CA PHE A 50 -4.68 -12.12 2.89
C PHE A 50 -5.93 -11.63 3.61
N HIS A 51 -7.09 -11.88 3.00
CA HIS A 51 -8.34 -11.86 3.74
C HIS A 51 -8.33 -13.08 4.66
N SER A 52 -7.95 -12.91 5.93
CA SER A 52 -8.32 -13.90 6.94
C SER A 52 -9.82 -13.73 7.19
N TYR A 53 -10.65 -14.49 6.47
CA TYR A 53 -12.08 -14.56 6.75
C TYR A 53 -12.26 -15.33 8.05
N SER A 54 -12.52 -14.63 9.16
CA SER A 54 -13.08 -15.29 10.32
C SER A 54 -14.59 -15.37 10.15
N LEU A 55 -15.13 -16.60 10.19
CA LEU A 55 -16.58 -16.83 10.24
C LEU A 55 -17.20 -16.29 11.55
N ILE A 56 -16.37 -15.94 12.53
CA ILE A 56 -16.77 -15.40 13.82
C ILE A 56 -16.81 -13.87 13.73
N ARG A 57 -18.02 -13.30 13.73
CA ARG A 57 -18.26 -11.83 13.65
C ARG A 57 -17.63 -11.01 14.78
N THR A 58 -17.19 -11.65 15.86
CA THR A 58 -16.55 -10.99 17.02
C THR A 58 -15.03 -11.03 16.98
N ALA A 59 -14.42 -11.77 16.05
CA ALA A 59 -12.97 -11.84 15.95
C ALA A 59 -12.38 -10.50 15.48
N SER A 60 -11.27 -10.10 16.11
CA SER A 60 -10.47 -8.99 15.60
C SER A 60 -9.69 -9.47 14.37
N LEU A 61 -9.83 -8.74 13.27
CA LEU A 61 -9.19 -8.99 11.99
C LEU A 61 -8.12 -7.92 11.75
N THR A 62 -7.03 -8.31 11.11
CA THR A 62 -5.96 -7.39 10.72
C THR A 62 -5.98 -7.13 9.22
N ARG A 63 -5.64 -5.90 8.82
CA ARG A 63 -5.51 -5.53 7.42
C ARG A 63 -4.33 -4.60 7.23
N SER A 64 -3.54 -4.84 6.19
CA SER A 64 -2.41 -3.99 5.82
C SER A 64 -2.56 -3.54 4.37
N ALA A 65 -2.25 -2.28 4.11
CA ALA A 65 -2.38 -1.70 2.79
C ALA A 65 -1.44 -0.51 2.61
N ASN A 66 -1.16 -0.22 1.34
CA ASN A 66 -0.36 0.91 0.91
C ASN A 66 -1.24 1.87 0.13
N LYS A 67 -1.12 3.17 0.40
CA LYS A 67 -1.68 4.21 -0.47
C LYS A 67 -0.55 5.10 -0.94
N THR A 68 -0.35 5.12 -2.25
CA THR A 68 0.72 5.86 -2.90
C THR A 68 0.14 6.98 -3.72
N THR A 69 0.63 8.20 -3.54
CA THR A 69 0.38 9.32 -4.43
C THR A 69 1.68 9.72 -5.12
N THR A 70 1.67 9.72 -6.44
CA THR A 70 2.78 10.13 -7.30
C THR A 70 2.48 11.48 -7.90
N TYR A 71 3.43 12.41 -7.82
CA TYR A 71 3.38 13.67 -8.54
C TYR A 71 4.02 13.51 -9.92
N THR A 72 3.29 13.90 -10.96
CA THR A 72 3.69 13.73 -12.36
C THR A 72 3.60 15.07 -13.08
N SER A 73 4.60 15.39 -13.90
CA SER A 73 4.63 16.61 -14.71
C SER A 73 3.52 16.62 -15.77
N SER A 74 3.26 17.79 -16.36
CA SER A 74 2.35 17.93 -17.51
C SER A 74 2.79 17.12 -18.74
N SER A 75 4.09 16.80 -18.86
CA SER A 75 4.63 15.92 -19.90
C SER A 75 4.49 14.42 -19.58
N GLY A 76 3.94 14.05 -18.42
CA GLY A 76 3.76 12.65 -18.00
C GLY A 76 4.97 12.03 -17.27
N ALA A 77 6.00 12.81 -16.96
CA ALA A 77 7.17 12.30 -16.23
C ALA A 77 6.88 12.24 -14.73
N LYS A 78 7.03 11.05 -14.12
CA LYS A 78 6.92 10.88 -12.66
C LYS A 78 8.07 11.62 -11.99
N LEU A 79 7.75 12.50 -11.04
CA LEU A 79 8.73 13.39 -10.40
C LEU A 79 9.13 12.85 -9.03
N TRP A 80 8.15 12.57 -8.18
CA TRP A 80 8.35 11.97 -6.85
C TRP A 80 7.05 11.35 -6.35
N PHE A 81 7.15 10.51 -5.33
CA PHE A 81 5.98 9.90 -4.70
C PHE A 81 6.04 9.97 -3.18
N VAL A 82 4.88 9.77 -2.57
CA VAL A 82 4.73 9.46 -1.16
C VAL A 82 3.76 8.30 -0.98
N THR A 83 4.15 7.33 -0.16
CA THR A 83 3.37 6.16 0.22
C THR A 83 3.15 6.17 1.71
N VAL A 84 1.91 6.01 2.14
CA VAL A 84 1.58 5.61 3.50
C VAL A 84 1.34 4.09 3.52
N THR A 85 2.01 3.40 4.44
CA THR A 85 1.70 2.02 4.77
C THR A 85 0.94 2.01 6.10
N GLY A 86 -0.32 1.59 6.05
CA GLY A 86 -1.18 1.49 7.21
C GLY A 86 -1.40 0.04 7.61
N ASN A 87 -1.28 -0.25 8.91
CA ASN A 87 -1.76 -1.49 9.50
C ASN A 87 -2.99 -1.19 10.37
N PHE A 88 -4.01 -2.02 10.24
CA PHE A 88 -5.31 -1.82 10.85
C PHE A 88 -5.78 -3.07 11.57
N SER A 89 -6.53 -2.87 12.65
CA SER A 89 -7.29 -3.90 13.35
C SER A 89 -8.76 -3.50 13.36
N TYR A 90 -9.67 -4.41 13.00
CA TYR A 90 -11.10 -4.12 12.96
C TYR A 90 -11.93 -5.33 13.41
N VAL A 91 -13.12 -5.07 13.92
CA VAL A 91 -14.16 -6.07 14.18
C VAL A 91 -15.34 -5.72 13.28
N LYS A 92 -15.71 -6.65 12.39
CA LYS A 92 -16.65 -6.39 11.29
C LYS A 92 -17.97 -5.79 11.79
N GLY A 93 -18.27 -4.58 11.35
CA GLY A 93 -19.48 -3.83 11.70
C GLY A 93 -19.52 -3.28 13.13
N LYS A 94 -18.39 -3.32 13.87
CA LYS A 94 -18.31 -2.81 15.24
C LYS A 94 -17.27 -1.71 15.43
N SER A 95 -16.01 -1.98 15.06
CA SER A 95 -14.91 -1.03 15.33
C SER A 95 -13.77 -1.20 14.34
N SER A 96 -12.97 -0.15 14.17
CA SER A 96 -11.74 -0.15 13.39
C SER A 96 -10.71 0.78 14.02
N LYS A 97 -9.44 0.42 13.93
CA LYS A 97 -8.31 1.17 14.50
C LYS A 97 -7.08 1.02 13.64
N CYS A 98 -6.35 2.12 13.47
CA CYS A 98 -5.02 2.12 12.87
C CYS A 98 -3.99 1.78 13.96
N THR A 99 -3.34 0.63 13.81
CA THR A 99 -2.35 0.13 14.75
C THR A 99 -1.00 0.77 14.50
N SER A 100 -0.61 0.96 13.24
CA SER A 100 0.61 1.66 12.87
C SER A 100 0.49 2.38 11.52
N SER A 101 1.33 3.39 11.34
CA SER A 101 1.52 4.12 10.09
C SER A 101 3.01 4.31 9.84
N SER A 102 3.45 4.12 8.60
CA SER A 102 4.80 4.46 8.16
C SER A 102 4.76 5.18 6.81
N VAL A 103 5.82 5.92 6.51
CA VAL A 103 5.96 6.68 5.28
C VAL A 103 7.17 6.22 4.46
N SER A 104 6.97 6.07 3.16
CA SER A 104 8.03 6.01 2.17
C SER A 104 7.83 7.15 1.16
N ALA A 105 8.92 7.79 0.76
CA ALA A 105 8.86 8.85 -0.24
C ALA A 105 10.21 8.91 -0.94
N THR A 106 10.20 8.99 -2.27
CA THR A 106 11.42 9.03 -3.10
C THR A 106 11.16 9.91 -4.33
N ALA A 107 12.22 10.54 -4.82
CA ALA A 107 12.21 11.25 -6.10
C ALA A 107 12.64 10.31 -7.24
N TYR A 108 11.98 10.43 -8.39
CA TYR A 108 12.35 9.74 -9.63
C TYR A 108 13.28 10.59 -10.49
N SER A 109 13.10 11.91 -10.48
CA SER A 109 13.94 12.86 -11.21
C SER A 109 15.13 13.32 -10.37
N ALA A 110 16.30 13.49 -11.01
CA ALA A 110 17.50 14.04 -10.37
C ALA A 110 17.34 15.50 -9.93
N SER A 111 16.44 16.27 -10.57
CA SER A 111 16.15 17.65 -10.16
C SER A 111 15.27 17.73 -8.92
N TRP A 112 14.63 16.62 -8.49
CA TRP A 112 13.74 16.59 -7.34
C TRP A 112 14.38 15.88 -6.14
N LYS A 113 14.12 16.40 -4.94
CA LYS A 113 14.53 15.77 -3.68
C LYS A 113 13.37 15.76 -2.70
N ILE A 114 13.27 14.68 -1.91
CA ILE A 114 12.38 14.65 -0.76
C ILE A 114 13.08 15.37 0.40
N THR A 115 12.58 16.54 0.76
CA THR A 115 13.19 17.40 1.80
C THR A 115 12.58 17.18 3.17
N ASN A 116 11.34 16.67 3.22
CA ASN A 116 10.69 16.29 4.45
C ASN A 116 9.76 15.09 4.21
N LYS A 117 9.65 14.22 5.22
CA LYS A 117 8.60 13.21 5.29
C LYS A 117 8.27 12.88 6.74
N SER A 118 6.99 12.62 7.00
CA SER A 118 6.52 12.21 8.31
C SER A 118 5.34 11.26 8.18
N SER A 119 5.15 10.43 9.20
CA SER A 119 4.00 9.55 9.35
C SER A 119 3.35 9.75 10.70
N SER A 120 2.03 9.69 10.72
CA SER A 120 1.23 9.72 11.94
C SER A 120 -0.01 8.85 11.77
N LYS A 121 -0.81 8.72 12.82
CA LYS A 121 -2.08 8.00 12.79
C LYS A 121 -3.10 8.67 13.70
N SER A 122 -4.37 8.59 13.32
CA SER A 122 -5.48 9.08 14.12
C SER A 122 -6.68 8.17 13.92
N GLY A 123 -7.27 7.67 15.02
CA GLY A 123 -8.38 6.72 14.96
C GLY A 123 -8.08 5.49 14.09
N ASN A 124 -8.83 5.35 13.00
CA ASN A 124 -8.71 4.30 11.99
C ASN A 124 -7.99 4.75 10.70
N THR A 125 -7.25 5.85 10.75
CA THR A 125 -6.55 6.44 9.60
C THR A 125 -5.03 6.47 9.82
N ALA A 126 -4.29 5.91 8.86
CA ALA A 126 -2.85 6.11 8.70
C ALA A 126 -2.62 7.35 7.83
N ILE A 127 -1.67 8.20 8.22
CA ILE A 127 -1.38 9.47 7.56
C ILE A 127 0.12 9.52 7.23
N ALA A 128 0.46 9.93 6.02
CA ALA A 128 1.81 10.32 5.64
C ALA A 128 1.80 11.72 5.02
N THR A 129 2.87 12.45 5.22
CA THR A 129 3.13 13.73 4.54
C THR A 129 4.54 13.68 3.97
N ALA A 130 4.73 14.20 2.76
CA ALA A 130 6.05 14.43 2.21
C ALA A 130 6.11 15.74 1.43
N THR A 131 7.30 16.33 1.39
CA THR A 131 7.60 17.52 0.60
C THR A 131 8.65 17.19 -0.44
N GLY A 132 8.28 17.30 -1.71
CA GLY A 132 9.20 17.27 -2.84
C GLY A 132 9.63 18.69 -3.18
N THR A 133 10.94 18.91 -3.30
CA THR A 133 11.53 20.19 -3.70
C THR A 133 12.34 20.00 -4.97
N GLU A 134 12.08 20.83 -5.98
CA GLU A 134 12.87 20.88 -7.20
C GLU A 134 14.05 21.83 -7.03
N TYR A 135 15.18 21.44 -7.60
CA TYR A 135 16.43 22.17 -7.59
C TYR A 135 16.93 22.42 -9.01
N LEU A 136 17.35 23.66 -9.25
CA LEU A 136 18.07 24.05 -10.46
C LEU A 136 19.42 24.62 -10.04
N GLN A 137 20.52 24.05 -10.57
CA GLN A 137 21.89 24.42 -10.20
C GLN A 137 22.12 24.46 -8.67
N GLY A 138 21.54 23.49 -7.95
CA GLY A 138 21.69 23.37 -6.50
C GLY A 138 20.81 24.32 -5.66
N LYS A 139 20.03 25.21 -6.29
CA LYS A 139 19.11 26.13 -5.61
C LYS A 139 17.66 25.59 -5.64
N PRO A 140 16.93 25.60 -4.53
CA PRO A 140 15.53 25.20 -4.52
C PRO A 140 14.69 26.22 -5.29
N ILE A 141 13.86 25.76 -6.22
CA ILE A 141 13.01 26.63 -7.06
C ILE A 141 11.52 26.46 -6.78
N ILE A 142 11.06 25.24 -6.49
CA ILE A 142 9.66 24.97 -6.14
C ILE A 142 9.59 23.87 -5.08
N SER A 143 8.66 23.99 -4.14
CA SER A 143 8.36 22.96 -3.15
C SER A 143 6.87 22.63 -3.18
N ARG A 144 6.56 21.33 -3.12
CA ARG A 144 5.19 20.81 -3.11
C ARG A 144 5.07 19.81 -1.96
N THR A 145 4.12 20.07 -1.06
CA THR A 145 3.82 19.16 0.06
C THR A 145 2.53 18.42 -0.23
N LYS A 146 2.54 17.09 -0.10
CA LYS A 146 1.34 16.25 -0.24
C LYS A 146 1.13 15.42 1.03
N LYS A 147 -0.11 15.45 1.52
CA LYS A 147 -0.60 14.60 2.61
C LYS A 147 -1.44 13.48 2.00
N VAL A 148 -1.16 12.24 2.40
CA VAL A 148 -1.87 11.03 2.00
C VAL A 148 -2.45 10.38 3.24
N SER A 149 -3.74 10.10 3.20
CA SER A 149 -4.46 9.42 4.28
C SER A 149 -5.05 8.12 3.76
N LEU A 150 -4.81 7.03 4.48
CA LEU A 150 -5.37 5.71 4.23
C LEU A 150 -6.22 5.30 5.45
N THR A 151 -7.50 5.07 5.23
CA THR A 151 -8.46 4.74 6.29
C THR A 151 -8.98 3.33 6.10
N CYS A 152 -9.19 2.60 7.20
CA CYS A 152 -9.89 1.32 7.20
C CYS A 152 -11.22 1.46 7.96
N ASP A 153 -12.36 1.24 7.31
CA ASP A 153 -13.66 1.30 7.99
C ASP A 153 -13.91 0.07 8.88
N VAL A 154 -15.05 0.06 9.58
CA VAL A 154 -15.45 -1.05 10.46
C VAL A 154 -15.74 -2.35 9.72
N ASN A 155 -15.90 -2.32 8.41
CA ASN A 155 -16.12 -3.50 7.57
C ASN A 155 -14.82 -4.03 6.93
N GLY A 156 -13.71 -3.32 7.08
CA GLY A 156 -12.42 -3.65 6.47
C GLY A 156 -12.22 -3.01 5.09
N ASN A 157 -13.08 -2.08 4.67
CA ASN A 157 -12.92 -1.34 3.42
C ASN A 157 -11.84 -0.28 3.59
N LEU A 158 -11.02 -0.11 2.55
CA LEU A 158 -9.90 0.82 2.53
C LEU A 158 -10.21 2.01 1.64
N SER A 159 -9.89 3.22 2.09
CA SER A 159 -10.06 4.47 1.33
C SER A 159 -8.98 5.50 1.55
#